data_AF-A0A3R6A1X0-F1
#
_entry.id   AF-A0A3R6A1X0-F1
#
_cell.length_a   1.000
_cell.length_b   1.000
_cell.length_c   1.000
_cell.angle_alpha   90.00
_cell.angle_beta   90.00
_cell.angle_gamma   90.00
#
_symmetry.space_group_name_H-M   'P 1'
#
loop_
_entity.id
_entity.type
_entity.pdbx_description
1 polymer ?
#
loop_
_entity_poly.entity_id
_entity_poly.type
_entity_poly.pdbx_seq_one_letter_code
_entity_poly.pdbx_strand_id
1 'polypeptide(L)'
;ECHFHGIQSAKEMSICLANYDQPLEIVGEQISLAKEFFPDAFLDGKRLFSCADTLMDEYLKIMKEIGIPSASEIPMMYFVNTIKYCLNNYGITGKKLYFPTDEAWRNSIFNSGYVAAERLYFNVPIG
;
A
#
# COMPACT_ATOMS: atom_id res chain seq x y z
N GLU A 1 -10.31 22.96 -13.04
CA GLU A 1 -9.24 22.86 -12.03
C GLU A 1 -9.09 21.40 -11.66
N CYS A 2 -7.87 20.88 -11.53
CA CYS A 2 -7.66 19.54 -10.99
C CYS A 2 -7.41 19.68 -9.50
N HIS A 3 -8.36 19.24 -8.67
CA HIS A 3 -8.14 19.12 -7.23
C HIS A 3 -7.32 17.84 -7.01
N PHE A 4 -6.04 18.01 -6.65
CA PHE A 4 -5.21 16.88 -6.25
C PHE A 4 -5.74 16.33 -4.93
N HIS A 5 -5.93 15.02 -4.88
CA HIS A 5 -6.47 14.29 -3.75
C HIS A 5 -5.75 12.93 -3.66
N GLY A 6 -5.66 12.39 -2.46
CA GLY A 6 -5.23 11.03 -2.14
C GLY A 6 -6.26 9.95 -2.48
N ILE A 7 -6.07 8.75 -1.93
CA ILE A 7 -6.90 7.58 -2.22
C ILE A 7 -8.14 7.58 -1.32
N GLN A 8 -9.32 7.43 -1.92
CA GLN A 8 -10.62 7.43 -1.24
C GLN A 8 -11.41 6.13 -1.46
N SER A 9 -11.02 5.33 -2.46
CA SER A 9 -11.70 4.06 -2.77
C SER A 9 -10.73 2.93 -3.13
N ALA A 10 -11.16 1.67 -2.94
CA ALA A 10 -10.40 0.51 -3.38
C ALA A 10 -10.20 0.51 -4.91
N LYS A 11 -11.13 1.10 -5.66
CA LYS A 11 -11.00 1.27 -7.12
C LYS A 11 -9.82 2.18 -7.48
N GLU A 12 -9.69 3.33 -6.83
CA GLU A 12 -8.54 4.23 -7.03
C GLU A 12 -7.23 3.57 -6.59
N MET A 13 -7.27 2.86 -5.45
CA MET A 13 -6.14 2.10 -4.95
C MET A 13 -5.67 1.05 -5.96
N SER A 14 -6.59 0.32 -6.59
CA SER A 14 -6.32 -0.68 -7.62
C SER A 14 -5.64 -0.06 -8.84
N ILE A 15 -6.10 1.12 -9.29
CA ILE A 15 -5.47 1.85 -10.39
C ILE A 15 -4.02 2.21 -10.02
N CYS A 16 -3.77 2.71 -8.82
CA CYS A 16 -2.41 3.04 -8.41
C CYS A 16 -1.52 1.79 -8.27
N LEU A 17 -2.03 0.70 -7.67
CA LEU A 17 -1.31 -0.56 -7.52
C LEU A 17 -0.97 -1.21 -8.88
N ALA A 18 -1.82 -1.05 -9.90
CA ALA A 18 -1.56 -1.57 -11.24
C ALA A 18 -0.28 -0.99 -11.87
N ASN A 19 0.15 0.21 -11.47
CA ASN A 19 1.41 0.79 -11.94
C ASN A 19 2.66 0.04 -11.41
N TYR A 20 2.52 -0.68 -10.31
CA TYR A 20 3.60 -1.52 -9.76
C TYR A 20 3.66 -2.90 -10.44
N ASP A 21 2.56 -3.33 -11.04
CA ASP A 21 2.45 -4.56 -11.81
C ASP A 21 2.97 -4.38 -13.25
N GLN A 22 2.75 -3.20 -13.83
CA GLN A 22 3.17 -2.89 -15.19
C GLN A 22 4.69 -2.76 -15.29
N PRO A 23 5.29 -3.27 -16.38
CA PRO A 23 6.71 -3.10 -16.62
C PRO A 23 7.01 -1.64 -16.98
N LEU A 24 8.06 -1.10 -16.36
CA LEU A 24 8.66 0.19 -16.67
C LEU A 24 9.99 -0.04 -17.38
N GLU A 25 10.25 0.72 -18.44
CA GLU A 25 11.54 0.67 -19.11
C GLU A 25 12.56 1.50 -18.34
N ILE A 26 13.59 0.83 -17.82
CA ILE A 26 14.68 1.44 -17.06
C ILE A 26 15.98 0.96 -17.68
N VAL A 27 16.74 1.87 -18.31
CA VAL A 27 18.06 1.59 -18.90
C VAL A 27 18.02 0.38 -19.87
N GLY A 28 16.95 0.27 -20.67
CA GLY A 28 16.76 -0.81 -21.64
C GLY A 28 16.24 -2.14 -21.06
N GLU A 29 15.97 -2.20 -19.75
CA GLU A 29 15.35 -3.34 -19.09
C GLU A 29 13.89 -3.06 -18.73
N GLN A 30 13.03 -4.08 -18.82
CA GLN A 30 11.62 -3.98 -18.45
C GLN A 30 11.43 -4.49 -17.02
N ILE A 31 11.19 -3.56 -16.09
CA ILE A 31 11.13 -3.82 -14.65
C ILE A 31 9.69 -3.66 -14.16
N SER A 32 9.13 -4.73 -13.59
CA SER A 32 7.85 -4.70 -12.87
C SER A 32 8.14 -4.90 -11.39
N LEU A 33 7.77 -3.95 -10.53
CA LEU A 33 8.06 -4.04 -9.10
C LEU A 33 7.39 -5.25 -8.46
N ALA A 34 6.17 -5.60 -8.88
CA ALA A 34 5.51 -6.82 -8.42
C ALA A 34 6.33 -8.08 -8.76
N LYS A 35 6.87 -8.16 -9.98
CA LYS A 35 7.73 -9.26 -10.42
C LYS A 35 9.06 -9.29 -9.66
N GLU A 36 9.71 -8.15 -9.49
CA GLU A 36 11.02 -8.09 -8.82
C GLU A 36 10.92 -8.48 -7.33
N PHE A 37 9.86 -8.05 -6.64
CA PHE A 37 9.73 -8.30 -5.20
C PHE A 37 9.00 -9.60 -4.86
N PHE A 38 8.13 -10.11 -5.74
CA PHE A 38 7.36 -11.34 -5.55
C PHE A 38 7.36 -12.23 -6.81
N PRO A 39 8.52 -12.72 -7.26
CA PRO A 39 8.67 -13.35 -8.58
C PRO A 39 7.81 -14.61 -8.74
N ASP A 40 7.78 -15.50 -7.75
CA ASP A 40 7.03 -16.76 -7.81
C ASP A 40 5.53 -16.50 -7.91
N ALA A 41 5.00 -15.63 -7.03
CA ALA A 41 3.59 -15.24 -7.09
C ALA A 41 3.23 -14.51 -8.39
N PHE A 42 4.12 -13.67 -8.91
CA PHE A 42 3.91 -13.00 -10.19
C PHE A 42 3.85 -13.99 -11.36
N LEU A 43 4.72 -15.01 -11.37
CA LEU A 43 4.69 -16.12 -12.34
C LEU A 43 3.38 -16.91 -12.25
N ASP A 44 2.86 -17.10 -11.04
CA ASP A 44 1.56 -17.74 -10.78
C ASP A 44 0.36 -16.83 -11.07
N GLY A 45 0.59 -15.64 -11.62
CA GLY A 45 -0.46 -14.71 -12.05
C GLY A 45 -0.96 -13.75 -10.96
N LYS A 46 -0.36 -13.72 -9.77
CA LYS A 46 -0.66 -12.72 -8.74
C LYS A 46 -0.18 -11.34 -9.16
N ARG A 47 -0.95 -10.32 -8.79
CA ARG A 47 -0.70 -8.91 -9.13
C ARG A 47 -1.06 -8.03 -7.95
N LEU A 48 -0.28 -6.99 -7.68
CA LEU A 48 -0.52 -6.08 -6.56
C LEU A 48 -1.87 -5.38 -6.66
N PHE A 49 -2.38 -5.09 -7.87
CA PHE A 49 -3.72 -4.52 -8.03
C PHE A 49 -4.83 -5.39 -7.41
N SER A 50 -4.61 -6.71 -7.30
CA SER A 50 -5.57 -7.63 -6.68
C SER A 50 -5.63 -7.53 -5.15
N CYS A 51 -4.69 -6.81 -4.53
CA CYS A 51 -4.68 -6.52 -3.10
C CYS A 51 -5.48 -5.27 -2.72
N ALA A 52 -6.08 -4.56 -3.68
CA ALA A 52 -6.68 -3.26 -3.43
C ALA A 52 -7.81 -3.29 -2.39
N ASP A 53 -8.70 -4.27 -2.46
CA ASP A 53 -9.79 -4.42 -1.48
C ASP A 53 -9.23 -4.75 -0.09
N THR A 54 -8.32 -5.74 0.00
CA THR A 54 -7.65 -6.10 1.26
C THR A 54 -6.93 -4.91 1.88
N LEU A 55 -6.14 -4.16 1.09
CA LEU A 55 -5.38 -3.04 1.59
C LEU A 55 -6.28 -1.88 2.03
N MET A 56 -7.36 -1.60 1.28
CA MET A 56 -8.36 -0.60 1.68
C MET A 56 -9.06 -1.02 2.98
N ASP A 57 -9.45 -2.29 3.11
CA ASP A 57 -10.05 -2.82 4.34
C ASP A 57 -9.11 -2.65 5.54
N GLU A 58 -7.81 -2.89 5.38
CA GLU A 58 -6.82 -2.65 6.45
C GLU A 58 -6.69 -1.17 6.83
N TYR A 59 -6.73 -0.25 5.86
CA TYR A 59 -6.79 1.19 6.17
C TYR A 59 -8.05 1.55 6.96
N LEU A 60 -9.22 1.06 6.54
CA LEU A 60 -10.51 1.34 7.21
C LEU A 60 -10.55 0.76 8.63
N LYS A 61 -10.01 -0.45 8.83
CA LYS A 61 -9.86 -1.06 10.16
C LYS A 61 -8.98 -0.19 11.05
N ILE A 62 -7.82 0.25 10.56
CA ILE A 62 -6.90 1.11 11.31
C ILE A 62 -7.52 2.47 11.62
N MET A 63 -8.19 3.09 10.66
CA MET A 63 -8.91 4.36 10.85
C MET A 63 -9.93 4.25 12.00
N LYS A 64 -10.72 3.17 12.00
CA LYS A 64 -11.67 2.86 13.06
C LYS A 64 -10.97 2.62 14.40
N GLU A 65 -9.86 1.88 14.42
CA GLU A 65 -9.08 1.60 15.64
C GLU A 65 -8.53 2.87 16.29
N ILE A 66 -8.07 3.84 15.50
CA ILE A 66 -7.52 5.10 16.01
C ILE A 66 -8.56 6.23 16.10
N GLY A 67 -9.83 5.94 15.84
CA GLY A 67 -10.93 6.88 16.04
C GLY A 67 -11.01 8.02 15.01
N ILE A 68 -10.49 7.81 13.81
CA ILE A 68 -10.58 8.80 12.71
C ILE A 68 -11.69 8.42 11.73
N PRO A 69 -12.34 9.41 11.05
CA PRO A 69 -13.43 9.14 10.13
C PRO A 69 -13.01 8.22 8.98
N SER A 70 -13.82 7.21 8.68
CA SER A 70 -13.58 6.28 7.56
C SER A 70 -13.73 6.91 6.17
N ALA A 71 -14.30 8.11 6.10
CA ALA A 71 -14.38 8.91 4.87
C ALA A 71 -13.12 9.76 4.65
N SER A 72 -12.15 9.71 5.57
CA SER A 72 -10.88 10.41 5.40
C SER A 72 -10.10 9.82 4.24
N GLU A 73 -9.58 10.72 3.43
CA GLU A 73 -8.66 10.39 2.37
C GLU A 73 -7.35 9.79 2.91
N ILE A 74 -6.77 8.85 2.18
CA ILE A 74 -5.42 8.34 2.43
C ILE A 74 -4.44 9.18 1.59
N PRO A 75 -3.60 10.04 2.19
CA PRO A 75 -2.67 10.87 1.44
C PRO A 75 -1.70 10.01 0.60
N MET A 76 -1.49 10.39 -0.66
CA MET A 76 -0.67 9.63 -1.62
C MET A 76 0.72 9.25 -1.08
N MET A 77 1.36 10.15 -0.32
CA MET A 77 2.67 9.90 0.28
C MET A 77 2.66 8.68 1.20
N TYR A 78 1.65 8.55 2.07
CA TYR A 78 1.54 7.43 3.01
C TYR A 78 1.15 6.13 2.31
N PHE A 79 0.32 6.22 1.28
CA PHE A 79 0.02 5.08 0.41
C PHE A 79 1.29 4.54 -0.28
N VAL A 80 2.08 5.41 -0.91
CA VAL A 80 3.35 5.03 -1.55
C VAL A 80 4.35 4.47 -0.52
N ASN A 81 4.45 5.08 0.67
CA ASN A 81 5.32 4.57 1.73
C ASN A 81 4.87 3.20 2.25
N THR A 82 3.56 2.95 2.33
CA THR A 82 3.01 1.63 2.67
C THR A 82 3.45 0.58 1.67
N ILE A 83 3.33 0.86 0.37
CA ILE A 83 3.78 -0.07 -0.67
C ILE A 83 5.29 -0.29 -0.58
N LYS A 84 6.08 0.78 -0.48
CA LYS A 84 7.54 0.69 -0.35
C LYS A 84 7.95 -0.15 0.86
N TYR A 85 7.30 0.03 2.00
CA TYR A 85 7.56 -0.78 3.18
C TYR A 85 7.21 -2.24 2.91
N CYS A 86 6.06 -2.51 2.29
CA CYS A 86 5.63 -3.86 1.99
C CYS A 86 6.62 -4.59 1.08
N LEU A 87 7.00 -3.98 -0.04
CA LEU A 87 7.96 -4.53 -1.00
C LEU A 87 9.28 -4.86 -0.32
N ASN A 88 9.87 -3.90 0.39
CA ASN A 88 11.20 -4.06 0.97
C ASN A 88 11.25 -5.06 2.14
N ASN A 89 10.20 -5.14 2.95
CA ASN A 89 10.19 -5.96 4.17
C ASN A 89 9.59 -7.35 3.96
N TYR A 90 8.74 -7.56 2.95
CA TYR A 90 8.07 -8.83 2.73
C TYR A 90 8.38 -9.48 1.39
N GLY A 91 8.91 -8.73 0.41
CA GLY A 91 9.42 -9.29 -0.84
C GLY A 91 10.78 -9.97 -0.68
N ILE A 92 11.45 -10.24 -1.81
CA ILE A 92 12.72 -10.99 -1.86
C ILE A 92 13.84 -10.38 -1.01
N THR A 93 13.82 -9.08 -0.75
CA THR A 93 14.83 -8.37 0.06
C THR A 93 14.57 -8.45 1.56
N GLY A 94 13.39 -8.92 1.98
CA GLY A 94 12.97 -8.98 3.37
C GLY A 94 12.62 -10.41 3.81
N LYS A 95 11.40 -10.59 4.33
CA LYS A 95 10.91 -11.88 4.86
C LYS A 95 10.59 -12.93 3.79
N LYS A 96 10.66 -12.59 2.50
CA LYS A 96 10.44 -13.51 1.36
C LYS A 96 9.09 -14.24 1.45
N LEU A 97 8.03 -13.50 1.76
CA LEU A 97 6.68 -14.04 1.64
C LEU A 97 6.40 -14.35 0.18
N TYR A 98 5.61 -15.40 -0.06
CA TYR A 98 5.13 -15.70 -1.41
C TYR A 98 4.39 -14.50 -2.01
N PHE A 99 3.49 -13.87 -1.23
CA PHE A 99 2.78 -12.65 -1.59
C PHE A 99 2.34 -11.90 -0.31
N PRO A 100 2.04 -10.59 -0.34
CA PRO A 100 1.60 -9.85 0.83
C PRO A 100 0.35 -10.46 1.48
N THR A 101 0.39 -10.65 2.80
CA THR A 101 -0.75 -11.05 3.64
C THR A 101 -1.43 -9.82 4.25
N ASP A 102 -2.63 -9.99 4.80
CA ASP A 102 -3.34 -8.95 5.55
C ASP A 102 -2.46 -8.36 6.67
N GLU A 103 -1.75 -9.23 7.41
CA GLU A 103 -0.82 -8.81 8.46
C GLU A 103 0.37 -7.99 7.90
N ALA A 104 0.89 -8.38 6.74
CA ALA A 104 1.96 -7.64 6.07
C ALA A 104 1.49 -6.25 5.63
N TRP A 105 0.27 -6.14 5.09
CA TRP A 105 -0.33 -4.86 4.73
C TRP A 105 -0.57 -3.98 5.95
N ARG A 106 -1.20 -4.54 6.99
CA ARG A 106 -1.45 -3.84 8.24
C ARG A 106 -0.16 -3.27 8.81
N ASN A 107 0.87 -4.11 8.97
CA ASN A 107 2.18 -3.66 9.45
C ASN A 107 2.81 -2.59 8.56
N SER A 108 2.66 -2.70 7.24
CA SER A 108 3.16 -1.70 6.29
C SER A 108 2.48 -0.34 6.47
N ILE A 109 1.18 -0.30 6.76
CA ILE A 109 0.44 0.95 7.03
C ILE A 109 0.99 1.61 8.31
N PHE A 110 1.17 0.85 9.40
CA PHE A 110 1.74 1.40 10.64
C PHE A 110 3.13 1.99 10.45
N ASN A 111 3.96 1.33 9.63
CA ASN A 111 5.34 1.77 9.38
C ASN A 111 5.48 2.79 8.24
N SER A 112 4.39 3.15 7.56
CA SER A 112 4.40 4.16 6.49
C SER A 112 4.48 5.60 7.00
N GLY A 113 4.23 5.80 8.30
CA GLY A 113 4.03 7.10 8.93
C GLY A 113 2.56 7.56 8.97
N TYR A 114 1.64 6.86 8.28
CA TYR A 114 0.22 7.20 8.21
C TYR A 114 -0.40 7.40 9.60
N VAL A 115 -0.33 6.37 10.45
CA VAL A 115 -1.00 6.35 11.75
C VAL A 115 -0.49 7.47 12.66
N ALA A 116 0.82 7.72 12.67
CA ALA A 116 1.41 8.80 13.47
C ALA A 116 0.93 10.17 13.00
N ALA A 117 0.87 10.38 11.69
CA ALA A 117 0.42 11.65 11.11
C ALA A 117 -1.07 11.91 11.34
N GLU A 118 -1.92 10.91 11.13
CA GLU A 118 -3.36 11.05 11.34
C GLU A 118 -3.71 11.32 12.81
N ARG A 119 -3.02 10.66 13.75
CA ARG A 119 -3.20 10.94 15.18
C ARG A 119 -2.88 12.40 15.51
N LEU A 120 -1.81 12.95 14.95
CA LEU A 120 -1.46 14.36 15.12
C LEU A 120 -2.50 15.28 14.48
N TYR A 121 -2.93 14.98 13.25
CA TYR A 121 -3.90 15.80 12.52
C TYR A 121 -5.27 15.86 13.22
N PHE A 122 -5.75 14.73 13.72
CA PHE A 122 -7.04 14.62 14.40
C PHE A 122 -6.97 14.83 15.93
N ASN A 123 -5.80 15.21 16.47
CA ASN A 123 -5.56 15.34 17.91
C ASN A 123 -5.96 14.09 18.73
N VAL A 124 -5.72 12.90 18.17
CA VAL A 124 -5.96 11.63 18.84
C VAL A 124 -4.78 11.37 19.81
N PRO A 125 -5.03 11.08 21.10
CA PRO A 125 -3.97 10.78 22.06
C PRO A 125 -3.07 9.64 21.59
N ILE A 126 -1.76 9.82 21.72
CA ILE A 126 -0.80 8.71 21.60
C ILE A 126 -0.87 7.94 22.92
N GLY A 127 -1.69 6.88 22.93
CA GLY A 127 -1.73 5.89 24.02
C GLY A 127 -0.45 5.08 24.11
#